data_AF-A0A838F3Q2-F1
#
_entry.id   AF-A0A838F3Q2-F1
#
_cell.length_a   1.000
_cell.length_b   1.000
_cell.length_c   1.000
_cell.angle_alpha   90.00
_cell.angle_beta   90.00
_cell.angle_gamma   90.00
#
_symmetry.space_group_name_H-M   'P 1'
#
loop_
_entity.id
_entity.type
_entity.pdbx_description
1 polymer ?
#
loop_
_entity_poly.entity_id
_entity_poly.type
_entity_poly.pdbx_seq_one_letter_code
_entity_poly.pdbx_strand_id
1 'polypeptide(L)'
;FGVAYRLNDWVRFGGSIHTPTIYLLHDEYSSSINADIDNLSETSYSTPNGSYNYNLITPWRAIGSIALFYKEFGFLSVDYEFVDYSAMQYQFKKFASIDEKNIENNLNETIDLKYAPASNIRIGAEIAYNVMRFRAGAGFYGSPFKEGVGTEGYDYSRMFISGGLGLKTEKFSIDAAYIHGSSNEFYQPYALTSETVPGVGMKNTTGNVVLTLGYKF
;
A
#
# COMPACT_ATOMS: atom_id res chain seq x y z
N PHE A 1 10.58 -10.38 12.34
CA PHE A 1 10.42 -11.44 13.36
C PHE A 1 8.95 -11.76 13.54
N GLY A 2 8.60 -13.01 13.86
CA GLY A 2 7.21 -13.39 14.08
C GLY A 2 7.09 -14.54 15.08
N VAL A 3 6.00 -14.57 15.81
CA VAL A 3 5.63 -15.61 16.76
C VAL A 3 4.18 -16.01 16.52
N ALA A 4 3.89 -17.30 16.63
CA ALA A 4 2.54 -17.82 16.63
C ALA A 4 2.37 -18.74 17.84
N TYR A 5 1.25 -18.60 18.53
CA TYR A 5 0.93 -19.36 19.72
C TYR A 5 -0.45 -19.99 19.60
N ARG A 6 -0.52 -21.30 19.81
CA ARG A 6 -1.78 -22.05 19.86
C ARG A 6 -2.16 -22.24 21.32
N LEU A 7 -3.15 -21.49 21.79
CA LEU A 7 -3.62 -21.59 23.18
C LEU A 7 -4.35 -22.92 23.43
N ASN A 8 -5.21 -23.30 22.50
CA ASN A 8 -5.89 -24.60 22.46
C ASN A 8 -6.24 -24.92 21.00
N ASP A 9 -6.99 -26.00 20.76
CA ASP A 9 -7.35 -26.42 19.39
C ASP A 9 -8.22 -25.40 18.65
N TRP A 10 -8.86 -24.48 19.37
CA TRP A 10 -9.79 -23.50 18.81
C TRP A 10 -9.17 -22.11 18.67
N VAL A 11 -8.21 -21.73 19.50
CA VAL A 11 -7.71 -20.35 19.55
C VAL A 11 -6.22 -20.30 19.21
N ARG A 12 -5.88 -19.47 18.22
CA ARG A 12 -4.51 -19.17 17.82
C ARG A 12 -4.28 -17.66 17.82
N PHE A 13 -3.10 -17.29 18.30
CA PHE A 13 -2.59 -15.93 18.29
C PHE A 13 -1.36 -15.86 17.39
N GLY A 14 -1.20 -14.76 16.68
CA GLY A 14 -0.03 -14.44 15.89
C GLY A 14 0.43 -13.03 16.19
N GLY A 15 1.73 -12.81 16.14
CA GLY A 15 2.34 -11.50 16.22
C GLY A 15 3.55 -11.44 15.32
N SER A 16 3.68 -10.39 14.52
CA SER A 16 4.91 -10.15 13.74
C SER A 16 5.30 -8.69 13.76
N ILE A 17 6.60 -8.45 13.63
CA ILE A 17 7.19 -7.13 13.42
C ILE A 17 8.10 -7.24 12.22
N HIS A 18 7.90 -6.34 11.26
CA HIS A 18 8.72 -6.19 10.08
C HIS A 18 9.53 -4.91 10.19
N THR A 19 10.85 -5.05 10.10
CA THR A 19 11.77 -3.92 10.05
C THR A 19 11.69 -3.23 8.70
N PRO A 20 12.12 -1.96 8.61
CA PRO A 20 12.30 -1.27 7.34
C PRO A 20 13.16 -2.06 6.36
N THR A 21 12.83 -1.94 5.07
CA THR A 21 13.65 -2.37 3.95
C THR A 21 14.32 -1.13 3.35
N ILE A 22 15.59 -1.27 2.96
CA ILE A 22 16.34 -0.21 2.28
C ILE A 22 16.41 -0.55 0.79
N TYR A 23 15.80 0.28 -0.04
CA TYR A 23 15.93 0.21 -1.49
C TYR A 23 17.03 1.15 -1.95
N LEU A 24 17.98 0.65 -2.74
CA LEU A 24 19.01 1.47 -3.38
C LEU A 24 18.50 1.84 -4.78
N LEU A 25 18.23 3.12 -5.00
CA LEU A 25 17.63 3.62 -6.24
C LEU A 25 18.61 4.53 -6.97
N HIS A 26 18.53 4.46 -8.30
CA HIS A 26 19.26 5.30 -9.24
C HIS A 26 18.26 5.86 -10.24
N ASP A 27 18.06 7.17 -10.17
CA ASP A 27 17.11 7.88 -11.03
C ASP A 27 17.87 8.79 -11.98
N GLU A 28 17.51 8.72 -13.26
CA GLU A 28 17.90 9.68 -14.28
C GLU A 28 16.65 10.42 -14.75
N TYR A 29 16.71 11.75 -14.81
CA TYR A 29 15.58 12.56 -15.22
C TYR A 29 15.99 13.69 -16.15
N SER A 30 15.10 14.00 -17.09
CA SER A 30 15.19 15.14 -17.98
C SER A 30 13.77 15.63 -18.22
N SER A 31 13.55 16.94 -18.24
CA SER A 31 12.24 17.52 -18.54
C SER A 31 12.35 18.37 -19.80
N SER A 32 11.41 18.22 -20.72
CA SER A 32 11.31 19.06 -21.91
C SER A 32 9.91 19.67 -22.00
N ILE A 33 9.84 20.97 -22.20
CA ILE A 33 8.60 21.70 -22.44
C ILE A 33 8.65 22.22 -23.87
N ASN A 34 7.62 21.89 -24.65
CA ASN A 34 7.41 22.44 -25.98
C ASN A 34 6.16 23.33 -25.91
N ALA A 35 6.29 24.59 -26.32
CA ALA A 35 5.18 25.51 -26.43
C ALA A 35 4.95 25.83 -27.91
N ASP A 36 3.76 25.49 -28.38
CA ASP A 36 3.23 25.92 -29.68
C ASP A 36 2.21 27.04 -29.42
N ILE A 37 2.53 28.24 -29.89
CA ILE A 37 1.77 29.46 -29.64
C ILE A 37 1.54 30.15 -30.98
N ASP A 38 0.27 30.41 -31.33
CA ASP A 38 -0.09 31.11 -32.57
C ASP A 38 0.68 32.42 -32.71
N ASN A 39 1.39 32.58 -33.84
CA ASN A 39 2.26 33.71 -34.20
C ASN A 39 3.61 33.82 -33.46
N LEU A 40 4.07 32.78 -32.76
CA LEU A 40 5.45 32.65 -32.29
C LEU A 40 6.08 31.37 -32.86
N SER A 41 7.39 31.40 -33.12
CA SER A 41 8.12 30.19 -33.49
C SER A 41 8.08 29.18 -32.34
N GLU A 42 7.95 27.87 -32.66
CA GLU A 42 8.02 26.78 -31.67
C GLU A 42 9.16 27.03 -30.69
N THR A 43 8.84 27.15 -29.41
CA THR A 43 9.82 27.36 -28.35
C THR A 43 9.93 26.08 -27.54
N SER A 44 11.07 25.40 -27.65
CA SER A 44 11.39 24.24 -26.81
C SER A 44 12.41 24.62 -25.75
N TYR A 45 12.20 24.13 -24.53
CA TYR A 45 13.14 24.24 -23.43
C TYR A 45 13.32 22.87 -22.78
N SER A 46 14.56 22.42 -22.65
CA SER A 46 14.91 21.19 -21.96
C SER A 46 15.84 21.46 -20.77
N THR A 47 15.63 20.73 -19.68
CA THR A 47 16.57 20.69 -18.57
C THR A 47 17.73 19.77 -18.92
N PRO A 48 18.95 20.03 -18.40
CA PRO A 48 20.02 19.03 -18.43
C PRO A 48 19.57 17.71 -17.79
N ASN A 49 20.19 16.61 -18.20
CA ASN A 49 19.97 15.31 -17.55
C ASN A 49 20.51 15.39 -16.12
N GLY A 50 19.64 15.16 -15.14
CA GLY A 50 20.03 14.97 -13.76
C GLY A 50 20.06 13.49 -13.41
N SER A 51 20.97 13.11 -12.51
CA SER A 51 21.10 11.75 -12.02
C SER A 51 21.28 11.77 -10.51
N TYR A 52 20.44 11.03 -9.78
CA TYR A 52 20.49 10.93 -8.33
C TYR A 52 20.61 9.48 -7.88
N ASN A 53 21.41 9.26 -6.85
CA ASN A 53 21.47 7.98 -6.16
C ASN A 53 21.06 8.19 -4.71
N TYR A 54 20.02 7.48 -4.28
CA TYR A 54 19.50 7.59 -2.94
C TYR A 54 18.98 6.24 -2.44
N ASN A 55 18.88 6.12 -1.13
CA ASN A 55 18.26 5.02 -0.45
C ASN A 55 16.85 5.43 -0.03
N LEU A 56 15.86 4.60 -0.32
CA LEU A 56 14.51 4.73 0.21
C LEU A 56 14.32 3.71 1.34
N ILE A 57 14.06 4.21 2.54
CA ILE A 57 13.79 3.40 3.73
C ILE A 57 12.27 3.27 3.89
N THR A 58 11.75 2.05 3.79
CA THR A 58 10.30 1.78 3.91
C THR A 58 9.82 1.90 5.36
N PRO A 59 8.52 2.11 5.60
CA PRO A 59 8.02 2.13 6.96
C PRO A 59 8.16 0.75 7.61
N TRP A 60 8.29 0.74 8.93
CA TRP A 60 8.17 -0.49 9.72
C TRP A 60 6.68 -0.82 9.92
N ARG A 61 6.39 -2.09 10.23
CA ARG A 61 5.01 -2.53 10.52
C ARG A 61 4.96 -3.61 11.59
N ALA A 62 3.91 -3.60 12.38
CA ALA A 62 3.59 -4.63 13.36
C ALA A 62 2.20 -5.20 13.08
N ILE A 63 2.05 -6.51 13.22
CA ILE A 63 0.81 -7.23 12.96
C ILE A 63 0.47 -8.06 14.18
N GLY A 64 -0.76 -7.94 14.66
CA GLY A 64 -1.38 -8.82 15.65
C GLY A 64 -2.53 -9.57 15.02
N SER A 65 -2.60 -10.88 15.25
CA SER A 65 -3.55 -11.78 14.62
C SER A 65 -4.23 -12.67 15.65
N ILE A 66 -5.53 -12.86 15.51
CA ILE A 66 -6.31 -13.83 16.30
C ILE A 66 -7.12 -14.66 15.33
N ALA A 67 -7.10 -15.98 15.50
CA ALA A 67 -7.90 -16.90 14.71
C ALA A 67 -8.61 -17.92 15.61
N LEU A 68 -9.90 -18.09 15.34
CA LEU A 68 -10.80 -19.05 15.98
C LEU A 68 -11.10 -20.17 14.99
N PHE A 69 -10.61 -21.37 15.26
CA PHE A 69 -10.82 -22.58 14.48
C PHE A 69 -11.96 -23.40 15.05
N TYR A 70 -12.81 -23.93 14.17
CA TYR A 70 -13.83 -24.91 14.52
C TYR A 70 -13.51 -26.25 13.85
N LYS A 71 -12.63 -27.02 14.51
CA LYS A 71 -12.13 -28.32 14.03
C LYS A 71 -11.68 -28.23 12.55
N GLU A 72 -12.24 -29.09 11.71
CA GLU A 72 -11.97 -29.16 10.27
C GLU A 72 -13.00 -28.39 9.44
N PHE A 73 -14.04 -27.82 10.07
CA PHE A 73 -15.12 -27.13 9.39
C PHE A 73 -14.75 -25.71 8.97
N GLY A 74 -13.71 -25.10 9.56
CA GLY A 74 -13.35 -23.73 9.19
C GLY A 74 -12.70 -22.91 10.28
N PHE A 75 -12.57 -21.62 10.00
CA PHE A 75 -12.05 -20.64 10.95
C PHE A 75 -12.59 -19.23 10.70
N LEU A 76 -12.53 -18.39 11.73
CA LEU A 76 -12.68 -16.94 11.68
C LEU A 76 -11.36 -16.31 12.11
N SER A 77 -10.89 -15.29 11.41
CA SER A 77 -9.64 -14.58 11.72
C SER A 77 -9.84 -13.08 11.70
N VAL A 78 -9.12 -12.40 12.59
CA VAL A 78 -9.00 -10.95 12.63
C VAL A 78 -7.52 -10.60 12.73
N ASP A 79 -7.06 -9.75 11.83
CA ASP A 79 -5.72 -9.17 11.86
C ASP A 79 -5.81 -7.66 12.03
N TYR A 80 -4.97 -7.14 12.91
CA TYR A 80 -4.70 -5.72 13.06
C TYR A 80 -3.24 -5.47 12.67
N GLU A 81 -3.03 -4.55 11.73
CA GLU A 81 -1.72 -4.16 11.26
C GLU A 81 -1.53 -2.66 11.47
N PHE A 82 -0.46 -2.31 12.15
CA PHE A 82 0.00 -0.95 12.34
C PHE A 82 1.22 -0.70 11.45
N VAL A 83 1.18 0.37 10.67
CA VAL A 83 2.27 0.78 9.76
C VAL A 83 2.59 2.24 10.02
N ASP A 84 3.86 2.56 10.29
CA ASP A 84 4.26 3.94 10.55
C ASP A 84 4.88 4.58 9.31
N TYR A 85 4.06 5.25 8.50
CA TYR A 85 4.50 5.95 7.29
C TYR A 85 5.35 7.20 7.59
N SER A 86 5.27 7.76 8.79
CA SER A 86 6.12 8.90 9.17
C SER A 86 7.58 8.49 9.35
N ALA A 87 7.85 7.21 9.60
CA ALA A 87 9.20 6.68 9.68
C ALA A 87 9.87 6.44 8.30
N MET A 88 9.20 6.77 7.19
CA MET A 88 9.82 6.71 5.86
C MET A 88 10.91 7.76 5.72
N GLN A 89 12.02 7.40 5.07
CA GLN A 89 13.14 8.31 4.90
C GLN A 89 13.82 8.13 3.55
N TYR A 90 14.19 9.26 2.95
CA TYR A 90 15.19 9.33 1.90
C TYR A 90 16.58 9.53 2.51
N GLN A 91 17.57 8.80 2.02
CA GLN A 91 18.96 8.95 2.44
C GLN A 91 19.88 8.94 1.22
N PHE A 92 20.50 10.08 0.93
CA PHE A 92 21.44 10.24 -0.17
C PHE A 92 22.84 9.73 0.25
N LYS A 93 23.72 9.52 -0.73
CA LYS A 93 25.07 8.95 -0.49
C LYS A 93 25.90 9.82 0.47
N LYS A 94 26.85 9.20 1.17
CA LYS A 94 27.72 9.83 2.20
C LYS A 94 28.59 10.98 1.67
N PHE A 95 28.81 11.07 0.36
CA PHE A 95 29.54 12.16 -0.31
C PHE A 95 28.60 13.05 -1.15
N ALA A 96 27.34 13.16 -0.74
CA ALA A 96 26.38 14.06 -1.35
C ALA A 96 26.86 15.53 -1.23
N SER A 97 26.59 16.32 -2.26
CA SER A 97 26.80 17.76 -2.23
C SER A 97 25.91 18.42 -1.16
N ILE A 98 26.22 19.67 -0.80
CA ILE A 98 25.38 20.43 0.13
C ILE A 98 23.94 20.58 -0.40
N ASP A 99 23.78 20.71 -1.71
CA ASP A 99 22.49 20.84 -2.37
C ASP A 99 21.68 19.54 -2.29
N GLU A 100 22.32 18.40 -2.56
CA GLU A 100 21.69 17.07 -2.41
C GLU A 100 21.25 16.81 -0.97
N LYS A 101 22.04 17.27 0.02
CA LYS A 101 21.67 17.12 1.43
C LYS A 101 20.50 18.02 1.83
N ASN A 102 20.39 19.21 1.25
CA ASN A 102 19.25 20.09 1.46
C ASN A 102 17.97 19.50 0.85
N ILE A 103 18.06 18.89 -0.33
CA ILE A 103 16.95 18.17 -0.96
C ILE A 103 16.51 17.00 -0.07
N GLU A 104 17.45 16.19 0.43
CA GLU A 104 17.14 15.09 1.35
C GLU A 104 16.36 15.58 2.59
N ASN A 105 16.85 16.64 3.23
CA ASN A 105 16.22 17.20 4.42
C ASN A 105 14.81 17.71 4.12
N ASN A 106 14.61 18.40 2.99
CA ASN A 106 13.30 18.92 2.60
C ASN A 106 12.31 17.80 2.26
N LEU A 107 12.77 16.72 1.62
CA LEU A 107 11.96 15.54 1.34
C LEU A 107 11.52 14.85 2.64
N ASN A 108 12.44 14.66 3.58
CA ASN A 108 12.15 14.03 4.86
C ASN A 108 11.23 14.90 5.74
N GLU A 109 11.44 16.23 5.76
CA GLU A 109 10.51 17.16 6.44
C GLU A 109 9.11 17.10 5.80
N THR A 110 9.04 17.00 4.47
CA THR A 110 7.76 16.82 3.78
C THR A 110 7.09 15.50 4.17
N ILE A 111 7.87 14.42 4.35
CA ILE A 111 7.32 13.15 4.85
C ILE A 111 6.74 13.35 6.24
N ASP A 112 7.51 13.94 7.15
CA ASP A 112 7.12 14.18 8.54
C ASP A 112 5.86 15.06 8.62
N LEU A 113 5.71 16.04 7.73
CA LEU A 113 4.54 16.92 7.71
C LEU A 113 3.30 16.27 7.10
N LYS A 114 3.46 15.34 6.15
CA LYS A 114 2.33 14.78 5.39
C LYS A 114 1.84 13.44 5.90
N TYR A 115 2.73 12.57 6.37
CA TYR A 115 2.41 11.17 6.65
C TYR A 115 2.20 10.91 8.14
N ALA A 116 1.31 9.96 8.44
CA ALA A 116 0.96 9.50 9.77
C ALA A 116 1.01 7.97 9.83
N PRO A 117 1.07 7.39 11.04
CA PRO A 117 0.82 5.96 11.17
C PRO A 117 -0.60 5.59 10.73
N ALA A 118 -0.72 4.47 10.01
CA ALA A 118 -1.98 3.93 9.56
C ALA A 118 -2.32 2.63 10.30
N SER A 119 -3.62 2.42 10.51
CA SER A 119 -4.17 1.18 11.05
C SER A 119 -4.94 0.44 9.97
N ASN A 120 -4.59 -0.83 9.76
CA ASN A 120 -5.25 -1.71 8.82
C ASN A 120 -5.91 -2.85 9.58
N ILE A 121 -7.17 -3.15 9.27
CA ILE A 121 -7.95 -4.22 9.90
C ILE A 121 -8.42 -5.17 8.81
N ARG A 122 -8.19 -6.47 9.02
CA ARG A 122 -8.65 -7.52 8.12
C ARG A 122 -9.44 -8.54 8.90
N ILE A 123 -10.60 -8.93 8.37
CA ILE A 123 -11.45 -9.97 8.93
C ILE A 123 -11.70 -10.99 7.83
N GLY A 124 -11.54 -12.27 8.14
CA GLY A 124 -11.70 -13.36 7.18
C GLY A 124 -12.37 -14.57 7.81
N ALA A 125 -13.17 -15.27 7.04
CA ALA A 125 -13.77 -16.54 7.44
C ALA A 125 -13.59 -17.58 6.34
N GLU A 126 -13.32 -18.81 6.74
CA GLU A 126 -13.31 -19.99 5.88
C GLU A 126 -14.32 -21.01 6.41
N ILE A 127 -15.12 -21.58 5.51
CA ILE A 127 -15.98 -22.74 5.77
C ILE A 127 -15.58 -23.86 4.82
N ALA A 128 -15.34 -25.03 5.39
CA ALA A 128 -14.97 -26.25 4.70
C ALA A 128 -16.14 -27.24 4.72
N TYR A 129 -16.53 -27.70 3.53
CA TYR A 129 -17.54 -28.73 3.36
C TYR A 129 -17.06 -29.78 2.35
N ASN A 130 -16.69 -30.96 2.86
CA ASN A 130 -16.07 -32.03 2.07
C ASN A 130 -14.82 -31.53 1.30
N VAL A 131 -14.84 -31.57 -0.03
CA VAL A 131 -13.77 -31.05 -0.91
C VAL A 131 -13.89 -29.54 -1.17
N MET A 132 -15.00 -28.91 -0.78
CA MET A 132 -15.29 -27.51 -1.09
C MET A 132 -14.83 -26.61 0.06
N ARG A 133 -14.33 -25.43 -0.30
CA ARG A 133 -13.89 -24.38 0.61
C ARG A 133 -14.55 -23.08 0.20
N PHE A 134 -15.25 -22.43 1.12
CA PHE A 134 -15.89 -21.15 0.93
C PHE A 134 -15.13 -20.12 1.77
N ARG A 135 -14.73 -19.02 1.16
CA ARG A 135 -14.00 -17.95 1.84
C ARG A 135 -14.71 -16.63 1.64
N ALA A 136 -14.78 -15.85 2.70
CA ALA A 136 -15.24 -14.48 2.65
C ALA A 136 -14.34 -13.63 3.54
N GLY A 137 -14.11 -12.39 3.16
CA GLY A 137 -13.30 -11.49 3.97
C GLY A 137 -13.51 -10.03 3.61
N ALA A 138 -13.22 -9.16 4.56
CA ALA A 138 -13.22 -7.73 4.40
C ALA A 138 -11.93 -7.14 4.98
N GLY A 139 -11.39 -6.12 4.33
CA GLY A 139 -10.19 -5.41 4.77
C GLY A 139 -10.41 -3.92 4.67
N PHE A 140 -10.15 -3.20 5.76
CA PHE A 140 -10.08 -1.76 5.78
C PHE A 140 -8.63 -1.33 5.99
N TYR A 141 -8.14 -0.46 5.12
CA TYR A 141 -6.80 0.11 5.18
C TYR A 141 -6.92 1.60 5.42
N GLY A 142 -6.37 2.07 6.54
CA GLY A 142 -6.42 3.47 6.93
C GLY A 142 -5.56 4.36 6.03
N SER A 143 -5.81 5.67 6.12
CA SER A 143 -5.00 6.65 5.42
C SER A 143 -3.55 6.65 5.91
N PRO A 144 -2.56 6.75 5.03
CA PRO A 144 -1.19 7.03 5.42
C PRO A 144 -0.94 8.53 5.69
N PHE A 145 -1.91 9.42 5.45
CA PHE A 145 -1.74 10.88 5.59
C PHE A 145 -2.21 11.40 6.95
N LYS A 146 -1.59 12.48 7.43
CA LYS A 146 -2.06 13.23 8.60
C LYS A 146 -3.42 13.88 8.32
N GLU A 147 -4.24 13.98 9.36
CA GLU A 147 -5.49 14.72 9.30
C GLU A 147 -5.25 16.17 8.87
N GLY A 148 -6.08 16.68 7.96
CA GLY A 148 -5.97 18.04 7.41
C GLY A 148 -4.95 18.22 6.28
N VAL A 149 -4.15 17.20 5.93
CA VAL A 149 -3.29 17.23 4.73
C VAL A 149 -4.09 16.87 3.48
N GLY A 150 -5.05 15.95 3.60
CA GLY A 150 -5.97 15.59 2.53
C GLY A 150 -7.18 16.52 2.46
N THR A 151 -7.80 16.58 1.28
CA THR A 151 -9.09 17.27 1.08
C THR A 151 -10.20 16.53 1.85
N GLU A 152 -11.08 17.26 2.53
CA GLU A 152 -12.20 16.67 3.26
C GLU A 152 -13.02 15.72 2.37
N GLY A 153 -13.32 14.52 2.88
CA GLY A 153 -14.03 13.48 2.16
C GLY A 153 -13.17 12.58 1.25
N TYR A 154 -11.87 12.86 1.13
CA TYR A 154 -10.91 12.11 0.32
C TYR A 154 -9.67 11.74 1.15
N ASP A 155 -9.84 10.75 2.01
CA ASP A 155 -8.84 10.33 2.99
C ASP A 155 -7.88 9.25 2.47
N TYR A 156 -8.00 8.81 1.21
CA TYR A 156 -7.18 7.72 0.64
C TYR A 156 -7.30 6.38 1.37
N SER A 157 -8.29 6.23 2.27
CA SER A 157 -8.59 4.95 2.87
C SER A 157 -9.11 3.99 1.80
N ARG A 158 -8.88 2.69 2.03
CA ARG A 158 -9.26 1.64 1.08
C ARG A 158 -10.07 0.57 1.78
N MET A 159 -11.20 0.22 1.19
CA MET A 159 -12.03 -0.87 1.64
C MET A 159 -12.07 -1.96 0.59
N PHE A 160 -11.76 -3.19 1.00
CA PHE A 160 -11.82 -4.38 0.17
C PHE A 160 -12.83 -5.36 0.73
N ILE A 161 -13.66 -5.92 -0.14
CA ILE A 161 -14.55 -7.03 0.15
C ILE A 161 -14.19 -8.17 -0.81
N SER A 162 -14.04 -9.37 -0.27
CA SER A 162 -13.59 -10.53 -1.04
C SER A 162 -14.47 -11.74 -0.76
N GLY A 163 -14.68 -12.54 -1.80
CA GLY A 163 -15.37 -13.82 -1.74
C GLY A 163 -14.64 -14.82 -2.61
N GLY A 164 -14.60 -16.07 -2.18
CA GLY A 164 -13.88 -17.12 -2.90
C GLY A 164 -14.47 -18.50 -2.69
N LEU A 165 -14.23 -19.34 -3.70
CA LEU A 165 -14.63 -20.72 -3.78
C LEU A 165 -13.40 -21.55 -4.13
N GLY A 166 -13.18 -22.61 -3.38
CA GLY A 166 -12.08 -23.54 -3.56
C GLY A 166 -12.58 -24.97 -3.64
N LEU A 167 -11.90 -25.76 -4.45
CA LEU A 167 -12.01 -27.21 -4.53
C LEU A 167 -10.64 -27.78 -4.15
N LYS A 168 -10.58 -28.52 -3.05
CA LYS A 168 -9.37 -29.13 -2.55
C LYS A 168 -9.55 -30.64 -2.42
N THR A 169 -8.80 -31.38 -3.22
CA THR A 169 -8.67 -32.83 -3.15
C THR A 169 -7.27 -33.21 -2.69
N GLU A 170 -6.98 -34.50 -2.53
CA GLU A 170 -5.63 -34.97 -2.14
C GLU A 170 -4.55 -34.67 -3.18
N LYS A 171 -4.92 -34.61 -4.47
CA LYS A 171 -3.98 -34.49 -5.60
C LYS A 171 -3.99 -33.11 -6.25
N PHE A 172 -5.10 -32.39 -6.20
CA PHE A 172 -5.21 -31.07 -6.83
C PHE A 172 -6.05 -30.09 -6.01
N SER A 173 -5.75 -28.81 -6.16
CA SER A 173 -6.51 -27.69 -5.61
C SER A 173 -6.82 -26.68 -6.71
N ILE A 174 -8.05 -26.18 -6.72
CA ILE A 174 -8.50 -25.09 -7.60
C ILE A 174 -9.14 -24.05 -6.71
N ASP A 175 -8.69 -22.81 -6.77
CA ASP A 175 -9.26 -21.71 -6.02
C ASP A 175 -9.62 -20.58 -6.98
N ALA A 176 -10.80 -20.00 -6.78
CA ALA A 176 -11.29 -18.82 -7.47
C ALA A 176 -11.71 -17.77 -6.44
N ALA A 177 -11.28 -16.53 -6.63
CA ALA A 177 -11.63 -15.43 -5.75
C ALA A 177 -12.01 -14.19 -6.55
N TYR A 178 -12.98 -13.45 -6.05
CA TYR A 178 -13.32 -12.11 -6.50
C TYR A 178 -13.03 -11.12 -5.37
N ILE A 179 -12.36 -10.03 -5.70
CA ILE A 179 -11.98 -8.97 -4.76
C ILE A 179 -12.50 -7.66 -5.33
N HIS A 180 -13.37 -7.00 -4.58
CA HIS A 180 -13.90 -5.68 -4.86
C HIS A 180 -13.20 -4.67 -3.95
N GLY A 181 -12.54 -3.67 -4.53
CA GLY A 181 -11.85 -2.61 -3.79
C GLY A 181 -12.46 -1.25 -4.09
N SER A 182 -12.56 -0.40 -3.07
CA SER A 182 -13.05 0.98 -3.18
C SER A 182 -12.15 1.94 -2.42
N SER A 183 -11.91 3.12 -2.98
CA SER A 183 -11.18 4.21 -2.33
C SER A 183 -11.64 5.58 -2.82
N ASN A 184 -11.52 6.59 -1.96
CA ASN A 184 -11.75 7.98 -2.31
C ASN A 184 -10.42 8.73 -2.25
N GLU A 185 -10.00 9.31 -3.37
CA GLU A 185 -8.68 9.93 -3.53
C GLU A 185 -8.85 11.33 -4.11
N PHE A 186 -7.94 12.27 -3.79
CA PHE A 186 -8.00 13.63 -4.32
C PHE A 186 -6.81 13.90 -5.22
N TYR A 187 -7.02 13.98 -6.51
CA TYR A 187 -5.94 14.19 -7.46
C TYR A 187 -5.72 15.67 -7.74
N GLN A 188 -4.50 16.15 -7.49
CA GLN A 188 -4.05 17.48 -7.86
C GLN A 188 -2.73 17.37 -8.63
N PRO A 189 -2.69 17.71 -9.93
CA PRO A 189 -1.53 17.43 -10.78
C PRO A 189 -0.32 18.33 -10.49
N TYR A 190 -0.55 19.54 -9.98
CA TYR A 190 0.51 20.49 -9.62
C TYR A 190 0.03 21.43 -8.52
N ALA A 191 0.99 22.04 -7.82
CA ALA A 191 0.74 23.11 -6.86
C ALA A 191 1.51 24.35 -7.31
N LEU A 192 0.89 25.52 -7.15
CA LEU A 192 1.54 26.81 -7.36
C LEU A 192 1.69 27.51 -6.01
N THR A 193 2.82 28.17 -5.78
CA THR A 193 3.12 28.86 -4.52
C THR A 193 2.21 30.06 -4.26
N SER A 194 1.63 30.64 -5.31
CA SER A 194 0.88 31.90 -5.24
C SER A 194 -0.59 31.77 -5.68
N GLU A 195 -1.03 30.58 -6.08
CA GLU A 195 -2.38 30.37 -6.59
C GLU A 195 -2.96 29.02 -6.18
N THR A 196 -4.26 29.01 -5.89
CA THR A 196 -4.99 27.77 -5.63
C THR A 196 -5.22 27.05 -6.95
N VAL A 197 -4.58 25.89 -7.11
CA VAL A 197 -4.80 25.02 -8.26
C VAL A 197 -5.98 24.09 -7.96
N PRO A 198 -6.98 23.98 -8.85
CA PRO A 198 -8.09 23.06 -8.66
C PRO A 198 -7.60 21.60 -8.71
N GLY A 199 -8.11 20.79 -7.79
CA GLY A 199 -7.98 19.33 -7.83
C GLY A 199 -9.32 18.66 -8.09
N VAL A 200 -9.28 17.35 -8.36
CA VAL A 200 -10.47 16.54 -8.61
C VAL A 200 -10.58 15.42 -7.60
N GLY A 201 -11.75 15.29 -6.99
CA GLY A 201 -12.10 14.15 -6.17
C GLY A 201 -12.41 12.93 -7.01
N MET A 202 -11.70 11.83 -6.79
CA MET A 202 -11.86 10.56 -7.49
C MET A 202 -12.45 9.51 -6.56
N LYS A 203 -13.45 8.78 -7.07
CA LYS A 203 -13.96 7.57 -6.43
C LYS A 203 -13.51 6.38 -7.25
N ASN A 204 -12.51 5.67 -6.74
CA ASN A 204 -11.91 4.54 -7.42
C ASN A 204 -12.62 3.26 -6.99
N THR A 205 -12.98 2.44 -7.97
CA THR A 205 -13.54 1.11 -7.74
C THR A 205 -12.80 0.12 -8.60
N THR A 206 -12.39 -1.00 -8.01
CA THR A 206 -11.62 -2.05 -8.67
C THR A 206 -12.28 -3.39 -8.45
N GLY A 207 -12.23 -4.25 -9.46
CA GLY A 207 -12.70 -5.63 -9.38
C GLY A 207 -11.63 -6.56 -9.94
N ASN A 208 -11.12 -7.45 -9.10
CA ASN A 208 -10.10 -8.42 -9.49
C ASN A 208 -10.64 -9.84 -9.35
N VAL A 209 -10.48 -10.65 -10.39
CA VAL A 209 -10.73 -12.09 -10.35
C VAL A 209 -9.38 -12.80 -10.33
N VAL A 210 -9.18 -13.67 -9.35
CA VAL A 210 -7.94 -14.44 -9.18
C VAL A 210 -8.28 -15.92 -9.26
N LEU A 211 -7.54 -16.65 -10.08
CA LEU A 211 -7.63 -18.11 -10.21
C LEU A 211 -6.30 -18.72 -9.82
N THR A 212 -6.32 -19.82 -9.08
CA THR A 212 -5.12 -20.55 -8.67
C THR A 212 -5.32 -22.05 -8.85
N LEU A 213 -4.32 -22.72 -9.41
CA LEU A 213 -4.30 -24.16 -9.64
C LEU A 213 -3.08 -24.73 -8.94
N GLY A 214 -3.29 -25.79 -8.16
CA GLY A 214 -2.23 -26.54 -7.49
C GLY A 214 -2.36 -28.02 -7.80
N TYR A 215 -1.23 -28.68 -8.06
CA TYR A 215 -1.16 -30.13 -8.26
C TYR A 215 -0.05 -30.69 -7.39
N LYS A 216 -0.34 -31.79 -6.69
CA LYS A 216 0.60 -32.50 -5.83
C LYS A 216 0.95 -33.84 -6.49
N PHE A 217 2.22 -33.96 -6.87
CA PHE A 217 2.83 -35.17 -7.42
C PHE A 217 3.34 -36.10 -6.31
#